data_AF-A0A7C3M8K8-F1
#
_entry.id   AF-A0A7C3M8K8-F1
#
_cell.length_a   1.000
_cell.length_b   1.000
_cell.length_c   1.000
_cell.angle_alpha   90.00
_cell.angle_beta   90.00
_cell.angle_gamma   90.00
#
_symmetry.space_group_name_H-M   'P 1'
#
loop_
_entity.id
_entity.type
_entity.pdbx_description
1 polymer ?
#
loop_
_entity_poly.entity_id
_entity_poly.type
_entity_poly.pdbx_seq_one_letter_code
_entity_poly.pdbx_strand_id
1 'polypeptide(L)'
;MVSTQKNQRNNKGKIIYALSIGTQLGFLIVLPLIGFSMLGLFLDKKLNTFPIFLILGIIVSIMVTFFEAYYLLLPFLEKKVRKK
;
A
#
# COMPACT_ATOMS: atom_id res chain seq x y z
N MET A 1 37.39 23.66 8.90
CA MET A 1 36.39 23.48 7.83
C MET A 1 35.47 22.30 8.17
N VAL A 2 34.49 22.45 9.07
CA VAL A 2 33.57 21.36 9.50
C VAL A 2 32.17 21.93 9.79
N SER A 3 31.51 22.52 8.79
CA SER A 3 30.14 23.04 8.97
C SER A 3 29.16 22.74 7.84
N THR A 4 29.61 22.25 6.68
CA THR A 4 28.72 22.03 5.51
C THR A 4 27.98 20.67 5.49
N GLN A 5 28.33 19.72 6.35
CA GLN A 5 27.79 18.34 6.32
C GLN A 5 26.42 18.16 7.00
N LYS A 6 25.98 19.08 7.88
CA LYS A 6 24.77 18.87 8.71
C LYS A 6 23.46 19.04 7.94
N ASN A 7 23.44 19.81 6.85
CA ASN A 7 22.23 20.09 6.07
C ASN A 7 21.86 18.94 5.09
N GLN A 8 22.86 18.22 4.56
CA GLN A 8 22.66 17.11 3.62
C GLN A 8 22.09 15.85 4.31
N ARG A 9 22.46 15.58 5.57
CA ARG A 9 21.89 14.44 6.35
C ARG A 9 20.39 14.58 6.59
N ASN A 10 19.89 15.80 6.79
CA ASN A 10 18.45 16.05 6.97
C ASN A 10 17.65 15.81 5.69
N ASN A 11 18.17 16.17 4.53
CA ASN A 11 17.48 15.90 3.26
C ASN A 11 17.52 14.42 2.89
N LYS A 12 18.67 13.75 3.05
CA LYS A 12 18.75 12.28 2.83
C LYS A 12 17.81 11.51 3.77
N GLY A 13 17.73 11.90 5.05
CA GLY A 13 16.81 11.30 6.02
C GLY A 13 15.34 11.49 5.65
N LYS A 14 14.95 12.69 5.17
CA LYS A 14 13.58 12.97 4.69
C LYS A 14 13.22 12.13 3.46
N ILE A 15 14.14 11.96 2.52
CA ILE A 15 13.90 11.16 1.31
C ILE A 15 13.75 9.68 1.65
N ILE A 16 14.59 9.15 2.53
CA ILE A 16 14.47 7.76 3.01
C ILE A 16 13.15 7.55 3.76
N TYR A 17 12.74 8.53 4.57
CA TYR A 17 11.46 8.46 5.27
C TYR A 17 10.26 8.49 4.32
N ALA A 18 10.26 9.39 3.33
CA ALA A 18 9.23 9.45 2.30
C ALA A 18 9.17 8.13 1.48
N LEU A 19 10.33 7.57 1.16
CA LEU A 19 10.43 6.29 0.47
C LEU A 19 9.86 5.15 1.33
N SER A 20 10.20 5.10 2.62
CA SER A 20 9.67 4.09 3.54
C SER A 20 8.14 4.15 3.64
N ILE A 21 7.55 5.35 3.70
CA ILE A 21 6.09 5.51 3.73
C ILE A 21 5.49 5.06 2.39
N GLY A 22 6.07 5.48 1.26
CA GLY A 22 5.60 5.11 -0.06
C GLY A 22 5.63 3.59 -0.28
N THR A 23 6.71 2.92 0.11
CA THR A 23 6.83 1.46 0.02
C THR A 23 5.83 0.75 0.93
N GLN A 24 5.62 1.23 2.16
CA GLN A 24 4.66 0.63 3.09
C GLN A 24 3.22 0.74 2.57
N LEU A 25 2.85 1.90 2.02
CA LEU A 25 1.56 2.10 1.35
C LEU A 25 1.43 1.26 0.07
N GLY A 26 2.49 1.19 -0.74
CA GLY A 26 2.52 0.37 -1.94
C GLY A 26 2.33 -1.11 -1.63
N PHE A 27 3.00 -1.62 -0.59
CA PHE A 27 2.86 -3.00 -0.16
C PHE A 27 1.44 -3.32 0.33
N LEU A 28 0.81 -2.38 1.04
CA LEU A 28 -0.60 -2.49 1.46
C LEU A 28 -1.54 -2.65 0.27
N ILE A 29 -1.31 -1.94 -0.84
CA ILE A 29 -2.16 -2.01 -2.03
C ILE A 29 -1.87 -3.29 -2.84
N VAL A 30 -0.59 -3.63 -3.00
CA VAL A 30 -0.15 -4.76 -3.83
C VAL A 30 -0.56 -6.10 -3.22
N LEU A 31 -0.59 -6.22 -1.89
CA LEU A 31 -0.92 -7.46 -1.20
C LEU A 31 -2.34 -8.00 -1.52
N PRO A 32 -3.43 -7.23 -1.34
CA PRO A 32 -4.77 -7.66 -1.74
C PRO A 32 -4.89 -7.79 -3.25
N LEU A 33 -4.26 -6.91 -4.03
CA LEU A 33 -4.31 -6.97 -5.50
C LEU A 33 -3.78 -8.31 -6.02
N ILE A 34 -2.59 -8.73 -5.59
CA ILE A 34 -2.00 -10.02 -5.99
C ILE A 34 -2.80 -11.17 -5.38
N GLY A 35 -3.18 -11.10 -4.11
CA GLY A 35 -3.91 -12.16 -3.43
C GLY A 35 -5.24 -12.49 -4.10
N PHE A 36 -6.08 -11.47 -4.33
CA PHE A 36 -7.38 -11.65 -4.99
C PHE A 36 -7.25 -11.94 -6.49
N SER A 37 -6.26 -11.37 -7.18
CA SER A 37 -6.03 -11.70 -8.59
C SER A 37 -5.60 -13.15 -8.76
N MET A 38 -4.68 -13.66 -7.92
CA MET A 38 -4.26 -15.06 -7.95
C MET A 38 -5.41 -16.01 -7.60
N LEU A 39 -6.20 -15.67 -6.58
CA LEU A 39 -7.39 -16.45 -6.20
C LEU A 39 -8.42 -16.47 -7.33
N GLY A 40 -8.70 -15.32 -7.95
CA GLY A 40 -9.62 -15.20 -9.08
C GLY A 40 -9.18 -16.03 -10.27
N LEU A 41 -7.89 -15.96 -10.64
CA LEU A 41 -7.30 -16.78 -11.72
C LEU A 41 -7.38 -18.28 -11.40
N PHE A 42 -7.12 -18.67 -10.16
CA PHE A 42 -7.17 -20.08 -9.75
C PHE A 42 -8.60 -20.63 -9.81
N LEU A 43 -9.59 -19.86 -9.35
CA LEU A 43 -11.00 -20.23 -9.44
C LEU A 43 -11.47 -20.29 -10.89
N ASP A 44 -11.12 -19.29 -11.71
CA ASP A 44 -11.46 -19.26 -13.14
C ASP A 44 -10.94 -20.50 -13.88
N LYS A 45 -9.69 -20.90 -13.62
CA LYS A 45 -9.10 -22.10 -14.21
C LYS A 45 -9.78 -23.38 -13.74
N LYS A 46 -10.17 -23.46 -12.46
CA LYS A 46 -10.84 -24.66 -11.91
C LYS A 46 -12.28 -24.80 -12.43
N LEU A 47 -12.96 -23.69 -12.65
CA LEU A 47 -14.38 -23.64 -13.01
C LEU A 47 -14.62 -23.42 -14.52
N ASN A 48 -13.57 -23.32 -15.35
CA ASN A 48 -13.63 -22.96 -16.78
C ASN A 48 -14.44 -21.68 -17.07
N THR A 49 -14.54 -20.79 -16.09
CA THR A 49 -15.35 -19.55 -16.15
C THR A 49 -14.48 -18.33 -16.47
N PHE A 50 -13.25 -18.56 -16.94
CA PHE A 50 -12.33 -17.50 -17.32
C PHE A 50 -13.01 -16.52 -18.31
N PRO A 51 -13.10 -15.20 -18.00
CA PRO A 51 -12.39 -14.44 -16.96
C PRO A 51 -13.31 -13.85 -15.86
N ILE A 52 -14.39 -14.53 -15.46
CA ILE A 52 -15.43 -13.95 -14.59
C ILE A 52 -14.93 -13.78 -13.14
N PHE A 53 -14.32 -14.80 -12.54
CA PHE A 53 -13.81 -14.72 -11.17
C PHE A 53 -12.58 -13.82 -11.06
N LEU A 54 -11.79 -13.68 -12.13
CA LEU A 54 -10.73 -12.68 -12.20
C LEU A 54 -11.30 -11.26 -12.07
N ILE A 55 -12.33 -10.93 -12.84
CA ILE A 55 -12.96 -9.60 -12.81
C ILE A 55 -13.55 -9.33 -11.42
N LEU A 56 -14.26 -10.31 -10.85
CA LEU A 56 -14.80 -10.19 -9.49
C LEU A 56 -13.68 -10.03 -8.46
N GLY A 57 -12.59 -10.80 -8.59
CA GLY A 57 -11.42 -10.69 -7.73
C GLY A 57 -10.80 -9.30 -7.76
N ILE A 58 -10.68 -8.69 -8.94
CA ILE A 58 -10.18 -7.31 -9.09
C ILE A 58 -11.14 -6.32 -8.41
N ILE A 59 -12.46 -6.42 -8.65
CA ILE A 59 -13.44 -5.52 -8.01
C ILE A 59 -13.37 -5.63 -6.49
N VAL A 60 -13.35 -6.85 -5.96
CA VAL A 60 -13.22 -7.11 -4.53
C VAL A 60 -11.91 -6.57 -4.00
N SER A 61 -10.79 -6.74 -4.72
CA SER A 61 -9.49 -6.22 -4.33
C SER A 61 -9.49 -4.71 -4.17
N ILE A 62 -10.19 -3.99 -5.06
CA ILE A 62 -10.29 -2.54 -5.02
C ILE A 62 -11.07 -2.12 -3.76
N MET A 63 -12.20 -2.76 -3.49
CA MET A 63 -13.00 -2.51 -2.28
C MET A 63 -12.16 -2.73 -1.02
N VAL A 64 -11.47 -3.88 -0.92
CA VAL A 64 -10.62 -4.21 0.23
C VAL A 64 -9.48 -3.20 0.38
N THR A 65 -8.84 -2.79 -0.72
CA THR A 65 -7.79 -1.76 -0.70
C THR A 65 -8.31 -0.44 -0.14
N PHE A 66 -9.54 -0.03 -0.50
CA PHE A 66 -10.14 1.18 0.08
C PHE A 66 -10.40 1.05 1.58
N PHE A 67 -10.90 -0.11 2.04
CA PHE A 67 -11.11 -0.35 3.47
C PHE A 67 -9.79 -0.35 4.26
N GLU A 68 -8.77 -1.05 3.76
CA GLU A 68 -7.44 -1.09 4.39
C GLU A 68 -6.79 0.29 4.40
N ALA A 69 -6.87 1.02 3.28
CA ALA A 69 -6.36 2.38 3.21
C ALA A 69 -7.09 3.28 4.22
N TYR A 70 -8.41 3.23 4.32
CA TYR A 70 -9.16 4.01 5.30
C TYR A 70 -8.75 3.67 6.74
N TYR A 71 -8.69 2.38 7.08
CA TYR A 71 -8.33 1.92 8.41
C TYR A 71 -6.87 2.20 8.77
N LEU A 72 -5.94 2.22 7.79
CA LEU A 72 -4.54 2.54 8.02
C LEU A 72 -4.30 4.06 8.06
N LEU A 73 -5.01 4.82 7.24
CA LEU A 73 -4.90 6.28 7.21
C LEU A 73 -5.47 6.90 8.49
N LEU A 74 -6.59 6.42 9.02
CA LEU A 74 -7.16 6.91 10.29
C LEU A 74 -6.14 7.01 11.45
N PRO A 75 -5.43 5.95 11.86
CA PRO A 75 -4.42 6.01 12.91
C PRO A 75 -3.17 6.79 12.47
N PHE A 76 -2.84 6.83 11.17
CA PHE A 76 -1.74 7.66 10.67
C PHE A 76 -2.05 9.16 10.78
N LEU A 77 -3.29 9.57 10.53
CA LEU A 77 -3.75 10.95 10.70
C LEU A 77 -3.89 11.28 12.19
N GLU A 78 -4.46 10.40 13.00
CA GLU A 78 -4.71 10.64 14.43
C GLU A 78 -3.41 10.69 15.26
N LYS A 79 -2.40 9.88 14.90
CA LYS A 79 -1.06 9.93 15.51
C LYS A 79 -0.35 11.27 15.28
N LYS A 80 -0.71 12.02 14.23
CA LYS A 80 -0.13 13.33 13.94
C LYS A 80 -0.79 14.47 14.71
N VAL A 81 -2.04 14.31 15.16
CA VAL A 81 -2.80 15.33 15.90
C VAL A 81 -2.41 15.37 17.39
N ARG A 82 -2.02 14.24 18.00
CA ARG A 82 -1.63 14.17 19.43
C ARG A 82 -0.18 14.59 19.74
N LYS A 83 0.48 15.32 18.83
CA LYS A 83 1.82 15.91 19.03
C LYS A 83 1.80 17.44 18.91
N LYS A 84 0.75 18.06 19.44
CA LYS A 84 0.68 19.50 19.69
C LYS A 84 0.56 19.75 21.17
#